data_AF-A0A3A1XHG6-F1
#
_entry.id   AF-A0A3A1XHG6-F1
#
_cell.length_a   1.000
_cell.length_b   1.000
_cell.length_c   1.000
_cell.angle_alpha   90.00
_cell.angle_beta   90.00
_cell.angle_gamma   90.00
#
_symmetry.space_group_name_H-M   'P 1'
#
loop_
_entity.id
_entity.type
_entity.pdbx_description
1 polymer ?
#
loop_
_entity_poly.entity_id
_entity_poly.type
_entity_poly.pdbx_seq_one_letter_code
_entity_poly.pdbx_strand_id
1 'polypeptide(L)'
;GLFLNPSSWHCTMIWSATLGLPMSLESVGAVLGLDKQKLTEGKNLIKYFCLPCNPTKVNGGRTRNKYFHDKEKWELFKSYNKRDVEVELSIQEKLSRFPVPDFLWQEFYLDQTINDRGIGIDSLFVESAIKLDQEVKTHLMSELKHITCLENPNSVLQMR
;
A
#
# COMPACT_ATOMS: atom_id res chain seq x y z
N GLY A 1 -5.71 16.89 2.63
CA GLY A 1 -6.54 16.76 1.42
C GLY A 1 -7.95 17.18 1.76
N LEU A 2 -8.81 17.31 0.76
CA LEU A 2 -10.25 17.43 0.98
C LEU A 2 -10.83 16.04 1.26
N PHE A 3 -11.82 15.94 2.14
CA PHE A 3 -12.55 14.69 2.34
C PHE A 3 -13.29 14.32 1.05
N LEU A 4 -13.10 13.09 0.57
CA LEU A 4 -13.78 12.57 -0.61
C LEU A 4 -14.86 11.61 -0.13
N ASN A 5 -16.13 12.01 -0.24
CA ASN A 5 -17.23 11.15 0.18
C ASN A 5 -17.25 9.88 -0.70
N PRO A 6 -17.24 8.67 -0.12
CA PRO A 6 -17.24 7.43 -0.88
C PRO A 6 -18.45 7.29 -1.82
N SER A 7 -19.59 7.91 -1.50
CA SER A 7 -20.78 7.87 -2.37
C SER A 7 -20.67 8.73 -3.63
N SER A 8 -19.58 9.50 -3.81
CA SER A 8 -19.40 10.39 -4.97
C SER A 8 -18.61 9.74 -6.11
N TRP A 9 -18.23 8.48 -6.00
CA TRP A 9 -17.42 7.78 -6.99
C TRP A 9 -17.63 6.26 -6.96
N HIS A 10 -17.32 5.60 -8.08
CA HIS A 10 -17.33 4.14 -8.20
C HIS A 10 -15.93 3.62 -8.50
N CYS A 11 -15.63 2.41 -8.03
CA CYS A 11 -14.31 1.81 -8.18
C CYS A 11 -14.32 0.72 -9.28
N THR A 12 -13.47 0.86 -10.29
CA THR A 12 -13.30 -0.16 -11.35
C THR A 12 -12.77 -1.48 -10.82
N MET A 13 -12.02 -1.47 -9.71
CA MET A 13 -11.57 -2.69 -9.02
C MET A 13 -12.74 -3.50 -8.45
N ILE A 14 -13.68 -2.84 -7.77
CA ILE A 14 -14.90 -3.49 -7.24
C ILE A 14 -15.72 -4.07 -8.39
N TRP A 15 -15.91 -3.29 -9.46
CA TRP A 15 -16.59 -3.74 -10.66
C TRP A 15 -15.91 -4.97 -11.29
N SER A 16 -14.58 -4.98 -11.35
CA SER A 16 -13.83 -6.14 -11.85
C SER A 16 -14.06 -7.38 -10.97
N ALA A 17 -14.05 -7.20 -9.65
CA ALA A 17 -14.24 -8.28 -8.70
C ALA A 17 -15.62 -8.95 -8.81
N THR A 18 -16.70 -8.19 -9.09
CA THR A 18 -18.04 -8.77 -9.27
C THR A 18 -18.15 -9.72 -10.46
N LEU A 19 -17.22 -9.61 -11.41
CA LEU A 19 -17.14 -10.44 -12.62
C LEU A 19 -16.07 -11.54 -12.52
N GLY A 20 -15.45 -11.70 -11.34
CA GLY A 20 -14.35 -12.65 -11.15
C GLY A 20 -13.06 -12.29 -11.90
N LEU A 21 -12.92 -11.02 -12.33
CA LEU A 21 -11.73 -10.53 -12.99
C LEU A 21 -10.63 -10.18 -11.96
N PRO A 22 -9.35 -10.14 -12.38
CA PRO A 22 -8.28 -9.65 -11.52
C PRO A 22 -8.55 -8.23 -10.99
N MET A 23 -8.12 -7.94 -9.77
CA MET A 23 -8.36 -6.65 -9.11
C MET A 23 -7.27 -5.59 -9.38
N SER A 24 -6.11 -5.98 -9.92
CA SER A 24 -5.05 -5.03 -10.25
C SER A 24 -5.30 -4.40 -11.63
N LEU A 25 -5.03 -3.09 -11.75
CA LEU A 25 -5.18 -2.33 -13.01
C LEU A 25 -4.42 -2.99 -14.17
N GLU A 26 -3.21 -3.50 -13.90
CA GLU A 26 -2.37 -4.20 -14.88
C GLU A 26 -3.00 -5.51 -15.32
N SER A 27 -3.38 -6.36 -14.37
CA SER A 27 -3.89 -7.70 -14.64
C SER A 27 -5.26 -7.67 -15.31
N VAL A 28 -6.16 -6.76 -14.89
CA VAL A 28 -7.47 -6.63 -15.53
C VAL A 28 -7.34 -6.05 -16.94
N GLY A 29 -6.44 -5.07 -17.15
CA GLY A 29 -6.18 -4.51 -18.47
C GLY A 29 -5.64 -5.56 -19.44
N ALA A 30 -4.77 -6.45 -18.97
CA ALA A 30 -4.27 -7.58 -19.75
C ALA A 30 -5.37 -8.58 -20.13
N VAL A 31 -6.22 -8.97 -19.17
CA VAL A 31 -7.35 -9.90 -19.41
C VAL A 31 -8.39 -9.30 -20.36
N LEU A 32 -8.63 -8.00 -20.28
CA LEU A 32 -9.56 -7.29 -21.16
C LEU A 32 -8.97 -6.92 -22.53
N GLY A 33 -7.69 -7.25 -22.77
CA GLY A 33 -7.01 -7.01 -24.04
C GLY A 33 -6.88 -5.52 -24.39
N LEU A 34 -6.59 -4.66 -23.41
CA LEU A 34 -6.46 -3.23 -23.64
C LEU A 34 -5.12 -2.88 -24.29
N ASP A 35 -5.16 -2.11 -25.38
CA ASP A 35 -3.97 -1.60 -26.08
C ASP A 35 -3.15 -0.65 -25.18
N LYS A 36 -3.84 0.10 -24.31
CA LYS A 36 -3.23 0.92 -23.29
C LYS A 36 -3.04 0.06 -22.04
N GLN A 37 -1.82 -0.42 -21.83
CA GLN A 37 -1.45 -1.09 -20.57
C GLN A 37 -0.76 -0.12 -19.61
N LYS A 38 -0.77 -0.49 -18.33
CA LYS A 38 -0.03 0.18 -17.27
C LYS A 38 1.47 0.12 -17.55
N LEU A 39 2.20 1.23 -17.36
CA LEU A 39 3.66 1.24 -17.48
C LEU A 39 4.30 0.59 -16.24
N THR A 40 5.21 -0.37 -16.46
CA THR A 40 5.89 -1.10 -15.38
C THR A 40 6.81 -0.19 -14.55
N GLU A 41 7.33 0.88 -15.16
CA GLU A 41 8.17 1.91 -14.54
C GLU A 41 7.43 2.69 -13.45
N GLY A 42 6.09 2.68 -13.49
CA GLY A 42 5.22 3.37 -12.53
C GLY A 42 5.50 2.99 -11.08
N LYS A 43 5.83 1.72 -10.81
CA LYS A 43 6.13 1.24 -9.44
C LYS A 43 7.33 1.96 -8.84
N ASN A 44 8.36 2.22 -9.64
CA ASN A 44 9.55 2.94 -9.17
C ASN A 44 9.25 4.42 -8.94
N LEU A 45 8.41 5.03 -9.78
CA LEU A 45 8.00 6.43 -9.64
C LEU A 45 7.11 6.64 -8.40
N ILE A 46 6.15 5.75 -8.15
CA ILE A 46 5.32 5.75 -6.92
C ILE A 46 6.22 5.61 -5.69
N LYS A 47 7.12 4.62 -5.68
CA LYS A 47 8.07 4.46 -4.56
C LYS A 47 8.92 5.72 -4.34
N TYR A 48 9.32 6.37 -5.43
CA TYR A 48 10.14 7.57 -5.34
C TYR A 48 9.36 8.75 -4.76
N PHE A 49 8.15 9.07 -5.26
CA PHE A 49 7.44 10.30 -4.87
C PHE A 49 6.43 10.14 -3.72
N CYS A 50 5.90 8.93 -3.50
CA CYS A 50 4.81 8.69 -2.56
C CYS A 50 5.28 8.09 -1.23
N LEU A 51 6.43 7.40 -1.20
CA LEU A 51 6.98 6.81 0.02
C LEU A 51 8.08 7.68 0.64
N PRO A 52 8.29 7.61 1.97
CA PRO A 52 9.51 8.11 2.59
C PRO A 52 10.75 7.50 1.94
N CYS A 53 11.85 8.26 1.93
CA CYS A 53 13.14 7.75 1.47
C CYS A 53 14.15 7.76 2.61
N ASN A 54 15.09 6.81 2.59
CA ASN A 54 16.14 6.77 3.59
C ASN A 54 17.11 7.94 3.39
N PRO A 55 17.57 8.60 4.47
CA PRO A 55 18.58 9.64 4.37
C PRO A 55 19.92 9.03 3.93
N THR A 56 20.49 9.55 2.86
CA THR A 56 21.79 9.12 2.32
C THR A 56 22.66 10.33 1.99
N LYS A 57 23.98 10.14 1.88
CA LYS A 57 24.88 11.22 1.44
C LYS A 57 24.50 11.74 0.06
N VAL A 58 24.15 10.85 -0.87
CA VAL A 58 23.81 11.17 -2.27
C VAL A 58 22.55 12.02 -2.37
N ASN A 59 21.57 11.79 -1.48
CA ASN A 59 20.31 12.51 -1.51
C ASN A 59 20.26 13.71 -0.54
N GLY A 60 21.41 14.09 0.05
CA GLY A 60 21.51 15.21 0.98
C GLY A 60 20.83 14.97 2.33
N GLY A 61 20.68 13.72 2.76
CA GLY A 61 20.04 13.36 4.03
C GLY A 61 18.52 13.55 4.03
N ARG A 62 17.89 13.67 2.85
CA ARG A 62 16.43 13.87 2.76
C ARG A 62 15.66 12.62 3.19
N THR A 63 14.53 12.83 3.84
CA THR A 63 13.59 11.78 4.26
C THR A 63 12.38 11.63 3.34
N ARG A 64 12.23 12.54 2.37
CA ARG A 64 11.17 12.49 1.34
C ARG A 64 11.64 13.12 0.04
N ASN A 65 11.23 12.53 -1.09
CA ASN A 65 11.45 13.14 -2.40
C ASN A 65 10.27 14.06 -2.76
N LYS A 66 10.58 15.27 -3.24
CA LYS A 66 9.60 16.25 -3.73
C LYS A 66 9.74 16.37 -5.24
N TYR A 67 8.71 16.91 -5.91
CA TYR A 67 8.68 17.07 -7.36
C TYR A 67 9.91 17.80 -7.93
N PHE A 68 10.46 18.76 -7.19
CA PHE A 68 11.62 19.54 -7.63
C PHE A 68 12.97 18.84 -7.42
N HIS A 69 13.03 17.71 -6.68
CA HIS A 69 14.27 16.96 -6.49
C HIS A 69 14.68 16.15 -7.73
N ASP A 70 13.75 15.88 -8.63
CA ASP A 70 13.97 15.17 -9.89
C ASP A 70 12.83 15.53 -10.86
N LYS A 71 13.03 16.61 -11.63
CA LYS A 71 12.00 17.15 -12.52
C LYS A 71 11.67 16.19 -13.66
N GLU A 72 12.66 15.46 -14.17
CA GLU A 72 12.47 14.50 -15.26
C GLU A 72 11.58 13.34 -14.79
N LYS A 73 11.90 12.73 -13.63
CA LYS A 73 11.01 11.72 -13.04
C LYS A 73 9.64 12.28 -12.71
N TRP A 74 9.52 13.56 -12.35
CA TRP A 74 8.24 14.17 -12.08
C TRP A 74 7.36 14.28 -13.34
N GLU A 75 7.92 14.67 -14.47
CA GLU A 75 7.21 14.68 -15.76
C GLU A 75 6.79 13.27 -16.19
N LEU A 76 7.67 12.28 -16.00
CA LEU A 76 7.33 10.86 -16.22
C LEU A 76 6.22 10.40 -15.29
N PHE A 77 6.25 10.79 -14.01
CA PHE A 77 5.22 10.43 -13.04
C PHE A 77 3.86 11.03 -13.39
N LYS A 78 3.80 12.29 -13.85
CA LYS A 78 2.55 12.88 -14.36
C LYS A 78 2.02 12.12 -15.58
N SER A 79 2.89 11.79 -16.52
CA SER A 79 2.52 11.04 -17.74
C SER A 79 2.00 9.64 -17.40
N TYR A 80 2.64 8.98 -16.45
CA TYR A 80 2.23 7.69 -15.90
C TYR A 80 0.84 7.77 -15.24
N ASN A 81 0.61 8.74 -14.34
CA ASN A 81 -0.70 8.90 -13.69
C ASN A 81 -1.81 9.20 -14.71
N LYS A 82 -1.53 10.01 -15.74
CA LYS A 82 -2.48 10.24 -16.84
C LYS A 82 -2.81 8.95 -17.57
N ARG A 83 -1.80 8.12 -17.87
CA ARG A 83 -2.01 6.82 -18.52
C ARG A 83 -2.87 5.90 -17.68
N ASP A 84 -2.64 5.81 -16.36
CA ASP A 84 -3.45 4.97 -15.46
C ASP A 84 -4.94 5.36 -15.54
N VAL A 85 -5.27 6.66 -15.54
CA VAL A 85 -6.66 7.12 -15.73
C VAL A 85 -7.24 6.70 -17.09
N GLU A 86 -6.45 6.82 -18.17
CA GLU A 86 -6.89 6.35 -19.50
C GLU A 86 -7.17 4.85 -19.52
N VAL A 87 -6.41 4.04 -18.78
CA VAL A 87 -6.64 2.59 -18.63
C VAL A 87 -7.91 2.34 -17.82
N GLU A 88 -8.11 3.04 -16.70
CA GLU A 88 -9.33 2.92 -15.88
C GLU A 88 -10.61 3.22 -16.68
N LEU A 89 -10.60 4.28 -17.49
CA LEU A 89 -11.73 4.62 -18.38
C LEU A 89 -11.98 3.52 -19.42
N SER A 90 -10.92 2.96 -19.98
CA SER A 90 -11.02 1.86 -20.96
C SER A 90 -11.57 0.58 -20.33
N ILE A 91 -11.19 0.29 -19.07
CA ILE A 91 -11.77 -0.81 -18.29
C ILE A 91 -13.26 -0.53 -18.06
N GLN A 92 -13.61 0.65 -17.54
CA GLN A 92 -15.00 1.04 -17.29
C GLN A 92 -15.87 0.87 -18.54
N GLU A 93 -15.40 1.29 -19.72
CA GLU A 93 -16.13 1.13 -20.98
C GLU A 93 -16.44 -0.34 -21.26
N LYS A 94 -15.46 -1.25 -21.09
CA LYS A 94 -15.68 -2.69 -21.25
C LYS A 94 -16.65 -3.26 -20.22
N LEU A 95 -16.52 -2.85 -18.96
CA LEU A 95 -17.32 -3.35 -17.84
C LEU A 95 -18.75 -2.80 -17.83
N SER A 96 -19.01 -1.66 -18.50
CA SER A 96 -20.32 -1.01 -18.57
C SER A 96 -21.47 -1.93 -19.02
N ARG A 97 -21.15 -2.99 -19.78
CA ARG A 97 -22.09 -4.02 -20.22
C ARG A 97 -22.61 -4.93 -19.11
N PHE A 98 -21.96 -4.91 -17.95
CA PHE A 98 -22.25 -5.78 -16.80
C PHE A 98 -22.34 -4.93 -15.52
N PRO A 99 -23.39 -4.09 -15.38
CA PRO A 99 -23.48 -3.15 -14.26
C PRO A 99 -23.45 -3.85 -12.91
N VAL A 100 -22.74 -3.25 -11.95
CA VAL A 100 -22.71 -3.70 -10.56
C VAL A 100 -24.07 -3.42 -9.90
N PRO A 101 -24.71 -4.41 -9.27
CA PRO A 101 -25.93 -4.18 -8.50
C PRO A 101 -25.76 -3.13 -7.38
N ASP A 102 -26.78 -2.28 -7.21
CA ASP A 102 -26.74 -1.16 -6.25
C ASP A 102 -26.41 -1.58 -4.81
N PHE A 103 -26.86 -2.76 -4.38
CA PHE A 103 -26.60 -3.25 -3.02
C PHE A 103 -25.10 -3.46 -2.76
N LEU A 104 -24.32 -3.87 -3.77
CA LEU A 104 -22.86 -4.01 -3.65
C LEU A 104 -22.16 -2.66 -3.54
N TRP A 105 -22.69 -1.61 -4.18
CA TRP A 105 -22.19 -0.25 -3.97
C TRP A 105 -22.47 0.24 -2.56
N GLN A 106 -23.64 -0.08 -1.98
CA GLN A 106 -23.93 0.24 -0.57
C GLN A 106 -22.97 -0.46 0.39
N GLU A 107 -22.65 -1.73 0.15
CA GLU A 107 -21.65 -2.47 0.94
C GLU A 107 -20.26 -1.83 0.81
N PHE A 108 -19.86 -1.45 -0.41
CA PHE A 108 -18.61 -0.73 -0.65
C PHE A 108 -18.56 0.60 0.09
N TYR A 109 -19.62 1.42 0.05
CA TYR A 109 -19.64 2.71 0.76
C TYR A 109 -19.56 2.54 2.28
N LEU A 110 -20.19 1.49 2.82
CA LEU A 110 -20.09 1.15 4.23
C LEU A 110 -18.65 0.79 4.60
N ASP A 111 -17.99 -0.05 3.80
CA ASP A 111 -16.58 -0.40 3.99
C ASP A 111 -15.67 0.85 3.97
N GLN A 112 -15.84 1.74 2.99
CA GLN A 112 -15.06 2.98 2.94
C GLN A 112 -15.31 3.88 4.16
N THR A 113 -16.57 3.97 4.61
CA THR A 113 -16.92 4.74 5.82
C THR A 113 -16.28 4.16 7.09
N ILE A 114 -16.21 2.83 7.19
CA ILE A 114 -15.53 2.14 8.29
C ILE A 114 -14.02 2.45 8.25
N ASN A 115 -13.41 2.37 7.07
CA ASN A 115 -11.99 2.66 6.88
C ASN A 115 -11.65 4.13 7.19
N ASP A 116 -12.46 5.09 6.73
CA ASP A 116 -12.29 6.52 7.01
C ASP A 116 -12.47 6.84 8.51
N ARG A 117 -13.36 6.12 9.20
CA ARG A 117 -13.55 6.26 10.66
C ARG A 117 -12.33 5.75 11.43
N GLY A 118 -11.73 4.66 10.98
CA GLY A 118 -10.65 3.98 11.67
C GLY A 118 -11.07 3.33 12.99
N ILE A 119 -10.07 2.95 13.77
CA ILE A 119 -10.24 2.35 15.09
C ILE A 119 -9.52 3.19 16.14
N GLY A 120 -10.16 3.43 17.28
CA GLY A 120 -9.54 4.11 18.41
C GLY A 120 -8.47 3.24 19.04
N ILE A 121 -7.29 3.83 19.31
CA ILE A 121 -6.16 3.13 19.93
C ILE A 121 -5.86 3.81 21.26
N ASP A 122 -5.76 3.02 22.34
CA ASP A 122 -5.23 3.48 23.62
C ASP A 122 -3.70 3.50 23.56
N SER A 123 -3.14 4.69 23.29
CA SER A 123 -1.69 4.86 23.16
C SER A 123 -0.93 4.51 24.44
N LEU A 124 -1.50 4.78 25.63
CA LEU A 124 -0.84 4.47 26.91
C LEU A 124 -0.73 2.96 27.10
N PHE A 125 -1.80 2.23 26.79
CA PHE A 125 -1.78 0.77 26.84
C PHE A 125 -0.76 0.20 25.84
N VAL A 126 -0.76 0.69 24.59
CA VAL A 126 0.18 0.23 23.56
C VAL A 126 1.63 0.50 23.95
N GLU A 127 1.95 1.71 24.41
CA GLU A 127 3.31 2.07 24.84
C GLU A 127 3.77 1.23 26.03
N SER A 128 2.89 0.99 27.00
CA SER A 128 3.17 0.14 28.16
C SER A 128 3.42 -1.31 27.75
N ALA A 129 2.62 -1.84 26.82
CA ALA A 129 2.79 -3.20 26.29
C ALA A 129 4.12 -3.36 25.52
N ILE A 130 4.48 -2.37 24.68
CA ILE A 130 5.77 -2.36 23.96
C ILE A 130 6.94 -2.33 24.95
N LYS A 131 6.86 -1.49 26.00
CA LYS A 131 7.88 -1.41 27.03
C LYS A 131 8.05 -2.75 27.76
N LEU A 132 6.94 -3.36 28.18
CA LEU A 132 6.94 -4.67 28.85
C LEU A 132 7.54 -5.76 27.96
N ASP A 133 7.12 -5.85 26.69
CA ASP A 133 7.68 -6.81 25.73
C ASP A 133 9.21 -6.66 25.62
N GLN A 134 9.70 -5.43 25.50
CA GLN A 134 11.12 -5.16 25.37
C GLN A 134 11.90 -5.55 26.64
N GLU A 135 11.37 -5.24 27.83
CA GLU A 135 11.97 -5.59 29.12
C GLU A 135 12.02 -7.12 29.30
N VAL A 136 10.90 -7.80 29.08
CA VAL A 136 10.79 -9.26 29.19
C VAL A 136 11.70 -9.96 28.18
N LYS A 137 11.70 -9.52 26.92
CA LYS A 137 12.55 -10.08 25.87
C LYS A 137 14.03 -9.93 26.20
N THR A 138 14.42 -8.78 26.77
CA THR A 138 15.81 -8.54 27.18
C THR A 138 16.21 -9.46 28.33
N HIS A 139 15.35 -9.58 29.34
CA HIS A 139 15.57 -10.45 30.49
C HIS A 139 15.68 -11.93 30.06
N LEU A 140 14.68 -12.44 29.33
CA LEU A 140 14.66 -13.83 28.85
C LEU A 140 15.83 -14.14 27.92
N MET A 141 16.22 -13.21 27.05
CA MET A 141 17.40 -13.39 26.19
C MET A 141 18.67 -13.51 27.03
N SER A 142 18.80 -12.73 28.10
CA SER A 142 19.93 -12.84 29.03
C SER A 142 19.94 -14.17 29.76
N GLU A 143 18.79 -14.64 30.25
CA GLU A 143 18.68 -15.95 30.91
C GLU A 143 18.99 -17.10 29.95
N LEU A 144 18.47 -17.05 28.72
CA LEU A 144 18.75 -18.02 27.67
C LEU A 144 20.25 -18.11 27.38
N LYS A 145 20.93 -16.97 27.23
CA LYS A 145 22.40 -16.95 27.04
C LYS A 145 23.12 -17.58 28.23
N HIS A 146 22.68 -17.30 29.45
CA HIS A 146 23.30 -17.85 30.66
C HIS A 146 23.12 -19.37 30.76
N ILE A 147 21.93 -19.89 30.49
CA ILE A 147 21.61 -21.32 30.62
C ILE A 147 22.23 -22.14 29.48
N THR A 148 22.20 -21.61 28.26
CA THR A 148 22.65 -22.34 27.06
C THR A 148 24.12 -22.09 26.72
N CYS A 149 24.75 -21.09 27.35
CA CYS A 149 26.09 -20.59 27.02
C CYS A 149 26.25 -20.12 25.57
N LEU A 150 25.15 -19.88 24.84
CA LEU A 150 25.17 -19.40 23.46
C LEU A 150 25.31 -17.89 23.41
N GLU A 151 26.13 -17.38 22.48
CA GLU A 151 26.25 -15.92 22.26
C GLU A 151 24.97 -15.32 21.64
N ASN A 152 24.32 -16.06 20.73
CA ASN A 152 23.08 -15.66 20.09
C ASN A 152 22.05 -16.79 20.10
N PRO A 153 21.17 -16.82 21.10
CA PRO A 153 20.09 -17.81 21.20
C PRO A 153 19.10 -17.80 20.02
N ASN A 154 19.05 -16.74 19.20
CA ASN A 154 18.24 -16.72 17.98
C ASN A 154 18.91 -17.43 16.79
N SER A 155 20.17 -17.83 16.91
CA SER A 155 20.89 -18.54 15.85
C SER A 155 20.59 -20.03 15.91
N VAL A 156 19.78 -20.52 14.96
CA VAL A 156 19.47 -21.95 14.82
C VAL A 156 20.74 -22.79 14.67
N LEU A 157 21.82 -22.24 14.10
CA LEU A 157 23.11 -22.92 13.96
C LEU A 157 23.83 -23.12 15.29
N GLN A 158 23.63 -22.23 16.27
CA GLN A 158 24.23 -22.34 17.60
C GLN A 158 23.44 -23.29 18.53
N MET A 159 22.21 -23.65 18.17
CA MET A 159 21.36 -24.57 18.95
C MET A 159 21.53 -26.06 18.57
N ARG A 160 22.58 -26.40 17.80
CA ARG A 160 22.95 -27.78 17.45
C ARG A 160 24.07 -28.29 18.34
#